data_AF-A0A1Y3P7M2-F1
#
_entry.id   AF-A0A1Y3P7M2-F1
#
_cell.length_a   1.000
_cell.length_b   1.000
_cell.length_c   1.000
_cell.angle_alpha   90.00
_cell.angle_beta   90.00
_cell.angle_gamma   90.00
#
_symmetry.space_group_name_H-M   'P 1'
#
loop_
_entity.id
_entity.type
_entity.pdbx_description
1 polymer ?
#
loop_
_entity_poly.entity_id
_entity_poly.type
_entity_poly.pdbx_seq_one_letter_code
_entity_poly.pdbx_strand_id
1 'polypeptide(L)' 'MWEDGDLLMGDDDGLVCVPFADVEEVYGKAKSKYDAEQAQLQAIAEGTNDRRWVLASLKAKNCPIPGQ' A
#
# COMPACT_ATOMS: atom_id res chain seq x y z
N MET A 1 -1.73 24.99 -5.67
CA MET A 1 -0.78 25.64 -6.57
C MET A 1 0.57 25.36 -5.93
N TRP A 2 1.49 24.72 -6.64
CA TRP A 2 2.76 24.23 -6.08
C TRP A 2 3.62 25.39 -5.63
N GLU A 3 4.27 25.25 -4.47
CA GLU A 3 5.13 26.28 -3.89
C GLU A 3 6.61 25.87 -3.97
N ASP A 4 7.51 26.85 -3.93
CA ASP A 4 8.95 26.61 -3.93
C ASP A 4 9.35 25.80 -2.69
N GLY A 5 9.78 24.55 -2.91
CA GLY A 5 10.14 23.62 -1.84
C GLY A 5 9.27 22.35 -1.79
N ASP A 6 8.16 22.31 -2.52
CA ASP A 6 7.33 21.11 -2.61
C ASP A 6 8.05 19.98 -3.34
N LEU A 7 7.89 18.76 -2.82
CA LEU A 7 8.48 17.56 -3.40
C LEU A 7 7.56 17.03 -4.51
N LEU A 8 8.04 17.14 -5.75
CA LEU A 8 7.43 16.52 -6.92
C LEU A 8 8.09 15.18 -7.24
N MET A 9 7.31 14.12 -7.41
CA MET A 9 7.79 12.83 -7.89
C MET A 9 6.83 12.25 -8.94
N GLY A 10 7.35 11.45 -9.86
CA GLY A 10 6.51 10.73 -10.81
C GLY A 10 7.20 9.53 -11.45
N ASP A 11 6.39 8.59 -11.89
CA ASP A 11 6.74 7.34 -12.56
C ASP A 11 5.72 7.06 -13.69
N ASP A 12 5.68 5.82 -14.18
CA ASP A 12 4.77 5.39 -15.24
C ASP A 12 3.27 5.39 -14.80
N ASP A 13 3.00 5.38 -13.49
CA ASP A 13 1.64 5.42 -12.95
C ASP A 13 1.13 6.87 -12.77
N GLY A 14 2.03 7.84 -12.66
CA GLY A 14 1.66 9.26 -12.68
C GLY A 14 2.60 10.18 -11.91
N LEU A 15 2.06 11.32 -11.45
CA LEU A 15 2.78 12.37 -10.74
C LEU A 15 2.12 12.67 -9.39
N VAL A 16 2.92 12.94 -8.37
CA VAL A 16 2.50 13.30 -7.02
C VAL A 16 3.19 14.57 -6.52
N CYS A 17 2.42 15.44 -5.86
CA CYS A 17 2.90 16.54 -5.04
C CYS A 17 2.95 16.13 -3.59
N VAL A 18 4.02 16.48 -2.89
CA VAL A 18 4.01 16.54 -1.44
C VAL A 18 4.43 17.95 -1.00
N PRO A 19 3.55 18.68 -0.31
CA PRO A 19 3.91 19.97 0.28
C PRO A 19 5.13 19.83 1.21
N PHE A 20 6.05 20.80 1.22
CA PHE A 20 7.29 20.69 2.00
C PHE A 20 7.04 20.36 3.49
N ALA A 21 6.02 20.97 4.09
CA ALA A 21 5.65 20.76 5.49
C ALA A 21 5.24 19.31 5.81
N ASP A 22 4.75 18.57 4.82
CA ASP A 22 4.23 17.22 5.00
C ASP A 22 5.25 16.14 4.60
N VAL A 23 6.42 16.52 4.07
CA VAL A 23 7.41 15.59 3.51
C VAL A 23 7.85 14.54 4.53
N GLU A 24 8.15 14.93 5.77
CA GLU A 24 8.61 13.97 6.80
C GLU A 24 7.51 12.97 7.16
N GLU A 25 6.26 13.42 7.33
CA GLU A 25 5.14 12.56 7.67
C GLU A 25 4.82 11.59 6.52
N VAL A 26 4.75 12.12 5.31
CA VAL A 26 4.48 11.33 4.10
C VAL A 26 5.59 10.31 3.87
N TYR A 27 6.85 10.70 4.06
CA TYR A 27 7.99 9.78 3.97
C TYR A 27 7.87 8.64 4.99
N GLY A 28 7.58 8.95 6.26
CA GLY A 28 7.45 7.93 7.31
C GLY A 28 6.35 6.91 6.99
N LYS A 29 5.20 7.36 6.50
CA LYS A 29 4.09 6.49 6.07
C LYS A 29 4.45 5.68 4.82
N ALA A 30 5.06 6.32 3.82
CA ALA A 30 5.47 5.65 2.58
C ALA A 30 6.52 4.57 2.85
N LYS A 31 7.53 4.86 3.68
CA LYS A 31 8.56 3.89 4.09
C LYS A 31 7.96 2.72 4.85
N SER A 32 7.05 2.98 5.78
CA SER A 32 6.36 1.92 6.53
C SER A 32 5.53 1.02 5.61
N LYS A 33 4.83 1.60 4.62
CA LYS A 33 4.09 0.84 3.61
C LYS A 33 5.03 -0.02 2.76
N TYR A 34 6.12 0.57 2.28
CA TYR A 34 7.13 -0.13 1.49
C TYR A 34 7.70 -1.34 2.26
N ASP A 35 8.06 -1.17 3.53
CA ASP A 35 8.59 -2.26 4.35
C ASP A 35 7.57 -3.38 4.55
N ALA A 36 6.30 -3.03 4.77
CA ALA A 36 5.22 -4.01 4.86
C ALA A 36 5.02 -4.76 3.53
N GLU A 37 5.09 -4.07 2.40
CA GLU A 37 4.98 -4.68 1.06
C GLU A 37 6.17 -5.61 0.78
N GLN A 38 7.40 -5.23 1.15
CA GLN A 38 8.57 -6.10 1.02
C GLN A 38 8.44 -7.36 1.86
N ALA A 39 7.98 -7.23 3.12
CA ALA A 39 7.73 -8.39 3.97
C ALA A 39 6.64 -9.30 3.41
N GLN A 40 5.57 -8.73 2.85
CA GLN A 40 4.51 -9.48 2.17
C GLN A 40 5.02 -10.20 0.92
N LEU A 41 5.83 -9.54 0.10
CA LEU A 41 6.44 -10.15 -1.09
C LEU A 41 7.33 -11.33 -0.70
N GLN A 42 8.14 -11.19 0.36
CA GLN A 42 8.95 -12.27 0.89
C GLN A 42 8.08 -13.44 1.37
N ALA A 43 7.04 -13.17 2.16
CA ALA A 43 6.11 -14.21 2.62
C ALA A 43 5.36 -14.91 1.48
N ILE A 44 5.07 -14.20 0.37
CA ILE A 44 4.49 -14.80 -0.83
C ILE A 44 5.51 -15.73 -1.49
N ALA A 45 6.76 -15.29 -1.65
CA ALA A 45 7.84 -16.09 -2.24
C ALA A 45 8.12 -17.37 -1.43
N GLU A 46 8.03 -17.28 -0.10
CA GLU A 46 8.19 -18.41 0.82
C GLU A 46 6.92 -19.27 0.97
N GLY A 47 5.78 -18.84 0.40
CA GLY A 47 4.51 -19.54 0.52
C GLY A 47 3.85 -19.45 1.91
N THR A 48 4.34 -18.56 2.78
CA THR A 48 3.86 -18.37 4.16
C THR A 48 2.81 -17.25 4.29
N ASN A 49 2.46 -16.59 3.19
CA ASN A 49 1.44 -15.54 3.19
C ASN A 49 0.02 -16.11 3.42
N ASP A 50 -0.43 -16.05 4.67
CA ASP A 50 -1.75 -16.52 5.07
C ASP A 50 -2.87 -15.55 4.67
N ARG A 51 -3.63 -15.92 3.64
CA ARG A 51 -4.78 -15.16 3.12
C ARG A 51 -6.14 -15.69 3.62
N ARG A 52 -6.17 -16.58 4.62
CA ARG A 52 -7.43 -17.14 5.16
C ARG A 52 -8.37 -16.08 5.71
N TRP A 53 -7.84 -14.96 6.19
CA TRP A 53 -8.62 -13.81 6.66
C TRP A 53 -9.50 -13.20 5.56
N VAL A 54 -9.08 -13.28 4.29
CA VAL A 54 -9.86 -12.77 3.14
C VAL A 54 -11.15 -13.57 3.00
N LEU A 55 -11.06 -14.90 3.05
CA LEU A 55 -12.22 -15.78 2.99
C LEU A 55 -13.14 -15.59 4.19
N ALA A 56 -12.58 -15.45 5.40
CA ALA A 56 -13.36 -15.16 6.60
C ALA A 56 -14.12 -13.82 6.49
N SER A 57 -13.46 -12.79 5.95
CA SER A 57 -14.05 -11.46 5.75
C SER A 57 -15.15 -11.46 4.68
N LEU A 58 -14.96 -12.20 3.59
CA LEU A 58 -15.97 -12.37 2.55
C LEU A 58 -17.22 -13.09 3.08
N LYS A 59 -17.02 -14.16 3.88
CA LYS A 59 -18.12 -14.85 4.56
C LYS A 59 -18.86 -13.94 5.53
N ALA A 60 -18.14 -13.16 6.34
CA ALA A 60 -18.74 -12.22 7.29
C ALA A 60 -19.57 -11.12 6.60
N LYS A 61 -19.19 -10.73 5.38
CA LYS A 61 -19.89 -9.72 4.58
C LYS A 61 -21.01 -10.30 3.69
N ASN A 62 -21.35 -11.58 3.83
CA ASN A 62 -22.30 -12.29 2.95
C ASN A 62 -21.98 -12.12 1.46
N CYS A 63 -20.70 -12.02 1.10
CA CYS A 63 -20.29 -11.91 -0.28
C CYS A 63 -20.29 -13.31 -0.92
N PRO A 64 -21.01 -13.52 -2.05
CA PRO A 64 -21.00 -14.81 -2.73
C PRO A 64 -19.62 -15.09 -3.32
N ILE A 65 -19.04 -16.25 -2.99
CA ILE A 65 -17.74 -16.69 -3.49
C ILE A 65 -18.00 -17.56 -4.72
N PRO A 66 -17.56 -17.16 -5.94
CA PRO A 66 -17.80 -17.96 -7.15
C PRO A 66 -17.10 -19.33 -7.03
N GLY A 67 -17.85 -20.42 -7.20
CA GLY A 67 -17.32 -21.79 -7.21
C GLY A 67 -17.41 -22.59 -5.91
N GLN A 68 -18.20 -22.14 -4.92
CA GLN A 68 -18.78 -23.03 -3.90
C GLN A 68 -20.17 -23.53 -4.31
#